data_AF-A0A9D1APJ1-F1
#
_entry.id   AF-A0A9D1APJ1-F1
#
_cell.length_a   1.000
_cell.length_b   1.000
_cell.length_c   1.000
_cell.angle_alpha   90.00
_cell.angle_beta   90.00
_cell.angle_gamma   90.00
#
_symmetry.space_group_name_H-M   'P 1'
#
loop_
_entity.id
_entity.type
_entity.pdbx_description
1 polymer ?
#
loop_
_entity_poly.entity_id
_entity_poly.type
_entity_poly.pdbx_seq_one_letter_code
_entity_poly.pdbx_strand_id
1 'polypeptide(L)'
;MCPESLKSKMKARFREIAKGAEIPKNIRFYPGEDEQIVVMELQPRAIGAAPKENWNMQTDDAAFEAWALLIHAHCDCVRQVVLTVSSMPRNLPYRGHYGRFVYRAMKFQEQFAEWFSLSPELEGIVEKFREYLAVHRFCNNVPSGEAGENDHLENQIEALFAQEQTPLLANLCREHGLLLEEPCQFFRQLPVGLFEEQVSEETRVFTGGKSAIDLWTTAGENIVLFELKANNRKVGILSEVMFYANYLTDMFLVQNTFIPQKLPAGKKPCRGYDRLVSHFFRRVCAVMLTDGLHSLITPEVLQEMNRNAGPIQFYDLRYVQKLQLSEGHP
;
A
#
# COMPACT_ATOMS: atom_id res chain seq x y z
N MET A 1 -35.17 -5.37 22.70
CA MET A 1 -33.84 -4.97 23.19
C MET A 1 -33.28 -3.95 22.22
N CYS A 2 -32.84 -2.78 22.69
CA CYS A 2 -32.29 -1.75 21.83
C CYS A 2 -30.93 -2.23 21.30
N PRO A 3 -30.74 -2.49 19.99
CA PRO A 3 -29.48 -2.98 19.49
C PRO A 3 -28.44 -1.87 19.62
N GLU A 4 -27.38 -2.09 20.39
CA GLU A 4 -26.18 -1.27 20.22
C GLU A 4 -25.80 -1.31 18.74
N SER A 5 -25.72 -0.13 18.10
CA SER A 5 -25.36 -0.04 16.69
C SER A 5 -24.07 -0.82 16.45
N LEU A 6 -23.96 -1.56 15.33
CA LEU A 6 -22.76 -2.32 14.95
C LEU A 6 -21.46 -1.54 15.21
N LYS A 7 -21.46 -0.25 14.88
CA LYS A 7 -20.36 0.69 15.14
C LYS A 7 -19.96 0.77 16.63
N SER A 8 -20.92 0.72 17.55
CA SER A 8 -20.67 0.69 19.00
C SER A 8 -19.99 -0.61 19.43
N LYS A 9 -20.43 -1.76 18.90
CA LYS A 9 -19.80 -3.06 19.17
C LYS A 9 -18.36 -3.12 18.65
N MET A 10 -18.14 -2.70 17.40
CA MET A 10 -16.80 -2.60 16.81
C MET A 10 -15.91 -1.67 17.64
N LYS A 11 -16.43 -0.49 18.03
CA LYS A 11 -15.68 0.46 18.86
C LYS A 11 -15.33 -0.10 20.23
N ALA A 12 -16.23 -0.88 20.83
CA ALA A 12 -15.97 -1.57 22.09
C ALA A 12 -14.81 -2.57 21.93
N ARG A 13 -14.85 -3.43 20.89
CA ARG A 13 -13.76 -4.36 20.57
C ARG A 13 -12.42 -3.67 20.34
N PHE A 14 -12.39 -2.64 19.51
CA PHE A 14 -11.16 -1.87 19.28
C PHE A 14 -10.61 -1.22 20.56
N ARG A 15 -11.48 -0.82 21.49
CA ARG A 15 -11.08 -0.24 22.78
C ARG A 15 -10.57 -1.27 23.78
N GLU A 16 -10.97 -2.54 23.66
CA GLU A 16 -10.41 -3.65 24.44
C GLU A 16 -8.93 -3.88 24.06
N ILE A 17 -8.60 -3.74 22.78
CA ILE A 17 -7.22 -3.88 22.25
C ILE A 17 -6.40 -2.63 22.52
N ALA A 18 -6.96 -1.47 22.20
CA ALA A 18 -6.26 -0.20 22.20
C ALA A 18 -7.12 0.88 22.86
N LYS A 19 -6.72 1.29 24.08
CA LYS A 19 -7.41 2.34 24.82
C LYS A 19 -7.45 3.62 23.99
N GLY A 20 -8.67 4.10 23.71
CA GLY A 20 -8.88 5.31 22.92
C GLY A 20 -8.93 5.10 21.41
N ALA A 21 -8.92 3.86 20.92
CA ALA A 21 -9.11 3.57 19.51
C ALA A 21 -10.39 4.23 18.96
N GLU A 22 -10.24 4.87 17.80
CA GLU A 22 -11.33 5.51 17.08
C GLU A 22 -11.54 4.84 15.74
N ILE A 23 -12.81 4.78 15.34
CA ILE A 23 -13.22 4.39 13.99
C ILE A 23 -13.14 5.65 13.12
N PRO A 24 -12.74 5.53 11.85
CA PRO A 24 -12.62 6.67 10.94
C PRO A 24 -13.95 7.42 10.84
N LYS A 25 -13.86 8.74 10.68
CA LYS A 25 -15.05 9.61 10.73
C LYS A 25 -15.82 9.55 9.42
N ASN A 26 -15.11 9.36 8.30
CA ASN A 26 -15.69 9.49 6.98
C ASN A 26 -15.96 8.16 6.26
N ILE A 27 -15.56 7.03 6.85
CA ILE A 27 -16.03 5.71 6.44
C ILE A 27 -17.25 5.35 7.28
N ARG A 28 -18.30 4.89 6.61
CA ARG A 28 -19.52 4.46 7.28
C ARG A 28 -19.57 2.94 7.33
N PHE A 29 -20.06 2.43 8.46
CA PHE A 29 -20.17 0.99 8.72
C PHE A 29 -21.61 0.67 9.11
N TYR A 30 -22.20 -0.30 8.42
CA TYR A 30 -23.59 -0.69 8.59
C TYR A 30 -23.71 -2.23 8.62
N PRO A 31 -24.71 -2.78 9.31
CA PRO A 31 -25.00 -4.21 9.20
C PRO A 31 -25.45 -4.54 7.77
N GLY A 32 -25.01 -5.69 7.26
CA GLY A 32 -25.51 -6.28 6.02
C GLY A 32 -26.83 -7.00 6.22
N GLU A 33 -27.16 -7.90 5.27
CA GLU A 33 -28.36 -8.75 5.37
C GLU A 33 -28.29 -9.74 6.54
N ASP A 34 -27.08 -10.15 6.91
CA ASP A 34 -26.75 -10.93 8.11
C ASP A 34 -26.02 -10.03 9.12
N GLU A 35 -26.27 -10.21 10.42
CA GLU A 35 -25.59 -9.50 11.50
C GLU A 35 -24.07 -9.74 11.53
N GLN A 36 -23.60 -10.82 10.89
CA GLN A 36 -22.18 -11.16 10.73
C GLN A 36 -21.53 -10.50 9.51
N ILE A 37 -22.28 -9.73 8.73
CA ILE A 37 -21.79 -8.99 7.57
C ILE A 37 -21.69 -7.51 7.92
N VAL A 38 -20.52 -6.91 7.64
CA VAL A 38 -20.31 -5.46 7.76
C VAL A 38 -20.21 -4.85 6.38
N VAL A 39 -21.11 -3.92 6.07
CA VAL A 39 -21.01 -3.06 4.89
C VAL A 39 -20.15 -1.86 5.24
N MET A 40 -19.02 -1.71 4.54
CA MET A 40 -18.10 -0.58 4.63
C MET A 40 -18.33 0.34 3.42
N GLU A 41 -18.87 1.53 3.68
CA GLU A 41 -19.21 2.53 2.65
C GLU A 41 -18.19 3.68 2.64
N LEU A 42 -17.53 3.86 1.50
CA LEU A 42 -16.59 4.97 1.26
C LEU A 42 -17.28 6.17 0.60
N GLN A 43 -16.78 7.37 0.87
CA GLN A 43 -17.21 8.59 0.19
C GLN A 43 -16.45 8.80 -1.14
N PRO A 44 -16.99 9.58 -2.10
CA PRO A 44 -16.31 9.92 -3.34
C PRO A 44 -14.88 10.48 -3.16
N ARG A 45 -14.64 11.23 -2.08
CA ARG A 45 -13.30 11.76 -1.74
C ARG A 45 -12.29 10.67 -1.40
N ALA A 46 -12.73 9.61 -0.72
CA ALA A 46 -11.88 8.48 -0.32
C ALA A 46 -11.45 7.63 -1.52
N ILE A 47 -12.29 7.57 -2.55
CA ILE A 47 -12.03 6.79 -3.76
C ILE A 47 -11.40 7.60 -4.89
N GLY A 48 -11.07 8.88 -4.67
CA GLY A 48 -10.46 9.71 -5.71
C GLY A 48 -11.43 10.21 -6.79
N ALA A 49 -12.74 10.14 -6.55
CA ALA A 49 -13.79 10.50 -7.51
C ALA A 49 -14.46 11.85 -7.22
N ALA A 50 -14.05 12.57 -6.17
CA ALA A 50 -14.56 13.91 -5.92
C ALA A 50 -13.91 14.94 -6.89
N PRO A 51 -14.63 16.02 -7.25
CA PRO A 51 -14.09 17.05 -8.15
C PRO A 51 -12.82 17.75 -7.63
N LYS A 52 -12.67 17.85 -6.30
CA LYS A 52 -11.54 18.47 -5.60
C LYS A 52 -11.34 17.78 -4.25
N GLU A 53 -10.14 17.92 -3.68
CA GLU A 53 -9.80 17.47 -2.32
C GLU A 53 -10.00 15.98 -2.09
N ASN A 54 -9.53 15.16 -3.03
CA ASN A 54 -9.48 13.71 -2.82
C ASN A 54 -8.47 13.36 -1.73
N TRP A 55 -8.79 12.34 -0.94
CA TRP A 55 -7.91 11.86 0.11
C TRP A 55 -6.89 10.86 -0.44
N ASN A 56 -5.69 10.89 0.13
CA ASN A 56 -4.67 9.89 -0.17
C ASN A 56 -4.98 8.59 0.60
N MET A 57 -4.67 7.44 0.03
CA MET A 57 -4.90 6.12 0.63
C MET A 57 -4.22 5.91 1.99
N GLN A 58 -3.20 6.71 2.30
CA GLN A 58 -2.52 6.73 3.61
C GLN A 58 -3.37 7.35 4.72
N THR A 59 -4.40 8.12 4.35
CA THR A 59 -5.29 8.74 5.34
C THR A 59 -6.27 7.69 5.86
N ASP A 60 -6.53 7.71 7.16
CA ASP A 60 -7.41 6.74 7.80
C ASP A 60 -8.80 6.69 7.12
N ASP A 61 -9.28 7.82 6.57
CA ASP A 61 -10.58 7.89 5.90
C ASP A 61 -10.61 7.31 4.46
N ALA A 62 -9.47 6.92 3.89
CA ALA A 62 -9.35 6.29 2.56
C ALA A 62 -8.62 4.93 2.57
N ALA A 63 -8.16 4.49 3.74
CA ALA A 63 -7.43 3.25 3.97
C ALA A 63 -8.37 2.04 4.16
N PHE A 64 -9.18 1.71 3.15
CA PHE A 64 -10.23 0.69 3.30
C PHE A 64 -9.66 -0.71 3.57
N GLU A 65 -8.52 -1.08 2.97
CA GLU A 65 -7.84 -2.37 3.21
C GLU A 65 -7.45 -2.48 4.68
N ALA A 66 -6.88 -1.40 5.22
CA ALA A 66 -6.51 -1.33 6.63
C ALA A 66 -7.74 -1.58 7.51
N TRP A 67 -8.84 -0.84 7.30
CA TRP A 67 -10.03 -1.03 8.12
C TRP A 67 -10.71 -2.38 7.92
N ALA A 68 -10.75 -2.91 6.70
CA ALA A 68 -11.27 -4.26 6.44
C ALA A 68 -10.48 -5.32 7.23
N LEU A 69 -9.16 -5.28 7.18
CA LEU A 69 -8.27 -6.17 7.92
C LEU A 69 -8.46 -6.03 9.43
N LEU A 70 -8.50 -4.79 9.94
CA LEU A 70 -8.70 -4.55 11.38
C LEU A 70 -10.04 -5.06 11.87
N ILE A 71 -11.11 -4.93 11.06
CA ILE A 71 -12.43 -5.45 11.41
C ILE A 71 -12.40 -6.97 11.42
N HIS A 72 -11.88 -7.58 10.36
CA HIS A 72 -11.84 -9.03 10.24
C HIS A 72 -10.96 -9.69 11.33
N ALA A 73 -9.81 -9.11 11.64
CA ALA A 73 -8.89 -9.64 12.64
C ALA A 73 -9.39 -9.51 14.08
N HIS A 74 -10.19 -8.48 14.40
CA HIS A 74 -10.50 -8.11 15.79
C HIS A 74 -11.98 -8.22 16.17
N CYS A 75 -12.86 -8.37 15.18
CA CYS A 75 -14.29 -8.46 15.42
C CYS A 75 -14.76 -9.88 15.07
N ASP A 76 -14.56 -10.85 15.98
CA ASP A 76 -14.89 -12.27 15.78
C ASP A 76 -16.33 -12.57 15.30
N CYS A 77 -17.26 -11.64 15.56
CA CYS A 77 -18.64 -11.76 15.10
C CYS A 77 -18.82 -11.42 13.61
N VAL A 78 -17.82 -10.82 12.96
CA VAL A 78 -17.84 -10.41 11.56
C VAL A 78 -17.19 -11.51 10.73
N ARG A 79 -17.99 -12.16 9.89
CA ARG A 79 -17.51 -13.18 8.94
C ARG A 79 -17.18 -12.59 7.57
N GLN A 80 -17.79 -11.46 7.23
CA GLN A 80 -17.61 -10.86 5.92
C GLN A 80 -17.61 -9.34 5.99
N VAL A 81 -16.74 -8.71 5.21
CA VAL A 81 -16.73 -7.27 4.96
C VAL A 81 -17.09 -7.02 3.49
N VAL A 82 -18.14 -6.25 3.26
CA VAL A 82 -18.60 -5.84 1.93
C VAL A 82 -18.22 -4.39 1.70
N LEU A 83 -17.36 -4.11 0.72
CA LEU A 83 -16.99 -2.75 0.35
C LEU A 83 -18.01 -2.15 -0.65
N THR A 84 -18.42 -0.91 -0.40
CA THR A 84 -19.24 -0.13 -1.31
C THR A 84 -18.87 1.36 -1.28
N VAL A 85 -19.52 2.16 -2.14
CA VAL A 85 -19.29 3.60 -2.27
C VAL A 85 -20.63 4.32 -2.20
N SER A 86 -20.72 5.38 -1.40
CA SER A 86 -21.97 6.10 -1.15
C SER A 86 -22.57 6.77 -2.40
N SER A 87 -21.75 6.97 -3.43
CA SER A 87 -22.17 7.48 -4.74
C SER A 87 -21.22 6.94 -5.80
N MET A 88 -21.71 5.96 -6.57
CA MET A 88 -20.92 5.33 -7.63
C MET A 88 -20.58 6.36 -8.73
N PRO A 89 -19.29 6.54 -9.06
CA PRO A 89 -18.90 7.39 -10.17
C PRO A 89 -19.39 6.80 -11.49
N ARG A 90 -20.05 7.62 -12.32
CA ARG A 90 -20.50 7.22 -13.65
C ARG A 90 -19.52 7.71 -14.70
N ASN A 91 -19.06 6.81 -15.56
CA ASN A 91 -18.20 7.14 -16.72
C ASN A 91 -16.92 7.91 -16.37
N LEU A 92 -16.38 7.71 -15.16
CA LEU A 92 -15.13 8.35 -14.76
C LEU A 92 -13.96 7.54 -15.31
N PRO A 93 -13.00 8.15 -16.04
CA PRO A 93 -11.84 7.43 -16.53
C PRO A 93 -10.96 7.00 -15.35
N TYR A 94 -10.33 5.82 -15.45
CA TYR A 94 -9.45 5.29 -14.43
C TYR A 94 -8.15 6.10 -14.34
N ARG A 95 -8.18 7.23 -13.64
CA ARG A 95 -7.04 8.16 -13.54
C ARG A 95 -6.70 8.50 -12.09
N GLY A 96 -5.40 8.66 -11.84
CA GLY A 96 -4.87 9.12 -10.57
C GLY A 96 -5.35 8.29 -9.37
N HIS A 97 -5.94 8.96 -8.39
CA HIS A 97 -6.43 8.31 -7.16
C HIS A 97 -7.60 7.35 -7.42
N TYR A 98 -8.46 7.64 -8.41
CA TYR A 98 -9.56 6.76 -8.76
C TYR A 98 -9.06 5.47 -9.41
N GLY A 99 -8.12 5.56 -10.37
CA GLY A 99 -7.47 4.37 -10.93
C GLY A 99 -6.81 3.50 -9.86
N ARG A 100 -6.11 4.14 -8.90
CA ARG A 100 -5.55 3.42 -7.74
C ARG A 100 -6.61 2.75 -6.87
N PHE A 101 -7.73 3.42 -6.58
CA PHE A 101 -8.80 2.84 -5.79
C PHE A 101 -9.38 1.59 -6.44
N VAL A 102 -9.73 1.65 -7.74
CA VAL A 102 -10.32 0.51 -8.44
C VAL A 102 -9.33 -0.66 -8.50
N TYR A 103 -8.05 -0.38 -8.77
CA TYR A 103 -6.98 -1.38 -8.71
C TYR A 103 -6.84 -2.01 -7.32
N ARG A 104 -6.83 -1.19 -6.26
CA ARG A 104 -6.75 -1.65 -4.87
C ARG A 104 -7.94 -2.54 -4.50
N ALA A 105 -9.16 -2.14 -4.84
CA ALA A 105 -10.36 -2.95 -4.59
C ALA A 105 -10.29 -4.30 -5.32
N MET A 106 -9.86 -4.30 -6.58
CA MET A 106 -9.64 -5.49 -7.40
C MET A 106 -8.64 -6.46 -6.75
N LYS A 107 -7.44 -5.98 -6.40
CA LYS A 107 -6.40 -6.82 -5.80
C LYS A 107 -6.77 -7.31 -4.40
N PHE A 108 -7.39 -6.46 -3.59
CA PHE A 108 -7.81 -6.83 -2.24
C PHE A 108 -8.90 -7.92 -2.27
N GLN A 109 -9.86 -7.81 -3.20
CA GLN A 109 -10.84 -8.86 -3.44
C GLN A 109 -10.20 -10.18 -3.89
N GLU A 110 -9.21 -10.15 -4.80
CA GLU A 110 -8.48 -11.36 -5.21
C GLU A 110 -7.80 -12.05 -4.02
N GLN A 111 -7.17 -11.28 -3.14
CA GLN A 111 -6.37 -11.79 -2.04
C GLN A 111 -7.22 -12.31 -0.86
N PHE A 112 -8.40 -11.72 -0.64
CA PHE A 112 -9.24 -11.99 0.54
C PHE A 112 -10.66 -12.44 0.20
N ALA A 113 -10.85 -13.09 -0.96
CA ALA A 113 -12.16 -13.52 -1.47
C ALA A 113 -12.99 -14.40 -0.50
N GLU A 114 -12.34 -15.04 0.49
CA GLU A 114 -13.01 -15.87 1.50
C GLU A 114 -13.89 -15.06 2.46
N TRP A 115 -13.52 -13.81 2.76
CA TRP A 115 -14.20 -12.97 3.76
C TRP A 115 -14.40 -11.51 3.32
N PHE A 116 -13.88 -11.12 2.16
CA PHE A 116 -14.07 -9.79 1.60
C PHE A 116 -14.76 -9.87 0.25
N SER A 117 -15.74 -9.00 0.04
CA SER A 117 -16.39 -8.85 -1.27
C SER A 117 -16.72 -7.41 -1.58
N LEU A 118 -17.06 -7.14 -2.84
CA LEU A 118 -17.56 -5.84 -3.28
C LEU A 118 -19.09 -5.89 -3.37
N SER A 119 -19.75 -4.76 -3.18
CA SER A 119 -21.17 -4.62 -3.56
C SER A 119 -21.35 -4.86 -5.06
N PRO A 120 -22.50 -5.37 -5.55
CA PRO A 120 -22.70 -5.69 -6.96
C PRO A 120 -22.37 -4.56 -7.95
N GLU A 121 -22.67 -3.32 -7.57
CA GLU A 121 -22.37 -2.14 -8.40
C GLU A 121 -20.86 -1.86 -8.50
N LEU A 122 -20.13 -2.01 -7.39
CA LEU A 122 -18.68 -1.83 -7.35
C LEU A 122 -17.94 -2.98 -8.04
N GLU A 123 -18.46 -4.21 -7.91
CA GLU A 123 -18.01 -5.37 -8.65
C GLU A 123 -18.04 -5.10 -10.16
N GLY A 124 -19.17 -4.59 -10.66
CA GLY A 124 -19.31 -4.24 -12.07
C GLY A 124 -18.33 -3.15 -12.56
N ILE A 125 -17.84 -2.29 -11.67
CA ILE A 125 -16.77 -1.32 -11.99
C ILE A 125 -15.42 -2.03 -12.05
N VAL A 126 -15.13 -2.90 -11.06
CA VAL A 126 -13.88 -3.66 -11.00
C VAL A 126 -13.76 -4.62 -12.19
N GLU A 127 -14.83 -5.31 -12.59
CA GLU A 127 -14.80 -6.19 -13.76
C GLU A 127 -14.54 -5.43 -15.06
N LYS A 128 -15.15 -4.26 -15.25
CA LYS A 128 -14.82 -3.38 -16.39
C LYS A 128 -13.37 -2.90 -16.35
N PHE A 129 -12.81 -2.71 -15.16
CA PHE A 129 -11.40 -2.38 -15.01
C PHE A 129 -10.51 -3.57 -15.37
N ARG A 130 -10.87 -4.81 -14.98
CA ARG A 130 -10.16 -6.02 -15.44
C ARG A 130 -10.17 -6.15 -16.95
N GLU A 131 -11.31 -5.96 -17.58
CA GLU A 131 -11.46 -5.95 -19.04
C GLU A 131 -10.56 -4.88 -19.68
N TYR A 132 -10.57 -3.66 -19.14
CA TYR A 132 -9.69 -2.58 -19.55
C TYR A 132 -8.21 -2.97 -19.44
N LEU A 133 -7.80 -3.56 -18.31
CA LEU A 133 -6.41 -4.01 -18.13
C LEU A 133 -6.02 -5.13 -19.09
N ALA A 134 -6.94 -6.02 -19.45
CA ALA A 134 -6.67 -7.18 -20.30
C ALA A 134 -6.44 -6.83 -21.78
N VAL A 135 -7.02 -5.73 -22.27
CA VAL A 135 -6.94 -5.34 -23.70
C VAL A 135 -6.00 -4.18 -23.98
N HIS A 136 -5.40 -3.58 -22.95
CA HIS A 136 -4.43 -2.49 -23.07
C HIS A 136 -3.06 -2.90 -22.51
N ARG A 137 -2.04 -2.10 -22.82
CA ARG A 137 -0.68 -2.27 -22.28
C ARG A 137 -0.32 -1.07 -21.42
N PHE A 138 0.37 -1.35 -20.32
CA PHE A 138 0.73 -0.33 -19.35
C PHE A 138 2.23 -0.30 -19.12
N CYS A 139 2.74 0.87 -18.81
CA CYS A 139 4.14 1.05 -18.46
C CYS A 139 4.27 1.97 -17.25
N ASN A 140 5.40 1.85 -16.54
CA ASN A 140 5.72 2.72 -15.41
C ASN A 140 6.55 3.93 -15.84
N ASN A 141 6.62 4.95 -14.98
CA ASN A 141 7.66 5.97 -15.13
C ASN A 141 8.98 5.51 -14.51
N VAL A 142 10.08 5.90 -15.13
CA VAL A 142 11.45 5.61 -14.71
C VAL A 142 12.01 6.78 -13.89
N PRO A 143 12.83 6.55 -12.85
CA PRO A 143 13.61 7.60 -12.21
C PRO A 143 14.40 8.45 -13.23
N SER A 144 14.29 9.77 -13.13
CA SER A 144 14.98 10.70 -14.04
C SER A 144 16.18 11.41 -13.42
N GLY A 145 16.44 11.19 -12.13
CA GLY A 145 17.55 11.74 -11.37
C GLY A 145 17.62 11.14 -9.95
N GLU A 146 18.55 11.64 -9.13
CA GLU A 146 18.71 11.21 -7.74
C GLU A 146 17.47 11.43 -6.88
N ALA A 147 17.37 10.69 -5.77
CA ALA A 147 16.26 10.84 -4.82
C ALA A 147 16.18 12.28 -4.30
N GLY A 148 14.96 12.79 -4.17
CA GLY A 148 14.73 14.14 -3.66
C GLY A 148 14.96 14.19 -2.16
N GLU A 149 15.65 15.24 -1.71
CA GLU A 149 15.86 15.54 -0.29
C GLU A 149 14.95 16.69 0.15
N ASN A 150 14.43 16.59 1.37
CA ASN A 150 13.67 17.67 2.01
C ASN A 150 13.68 17.52 3.53
N ASP A 151 13.19 18.55 4.22
CA ASP A 151 13.23 18.63 5.69
C ASP A 151 12.19 17.74 6.40
N HIS A 152 11.37 16.98 5.69
CA HIS A 152 10.47 16.04 6.35
C HIS A 152 11.26 14.88 6.98
N LEU A 153 10.92 14.57 8.23
CA LEU A 153 11.58 13.54 9.04
C LEU A 153 11.67 12.18 8.34
N GLU A 154 10.59 11.74 7.68
CA GLU A 154 10.57 10.48 6.94
C GLU A 154 11.63 10.47 5.82
N ASN A 155 11.81 11.60 5.11
CA ASN A 155 12.82 11.72 4.05
C ASN A 155 14.26 11.71 4.59
N GLN A 156 14.50 12.31 5.77
CA GLN A 156 15.80 12.26 6.43
C GLN A 156 16.14 10.84 6.89
N ILE A 157 15.18 10.13 7.50
CA ILE A 157 15.38 8.74 7.94
C ILE A 157 15.56 7.82 6.73
N GLU A 158 14.80 8.03 5.65
CA GLU A 158 14.98 7.36 4.36
C GLU A 158 16.42 7.55 3.83
N ALA A 159 16.95 8.78 3.87
CA ALA A 159 18.33 9.07 3.48
C ALA A 159 19.36 8.34 4.36
N LEU A 160 19.17 8.37 5.68
CA LEU A 160 20.05 7.70 6.63
C LEU A 160 20.10 6.18 6.38
N PHE A 161 18.96 5.52 6.21
CA PHE A 161 18.92 4.08 5.96
C PHE A 161 19.52 3.67 4.61
N ALA A 162 19.48 4.54 3.61
CA ALA A 162 20.13 4.29 2.33
C ALA A 162 21.65 4.54 2.32
N GLN A 163 22.17 5.13 3.40
CA GLN A 163 23.57 5.55 3.51
C GLN A 163 24.15 5.04 4.83
N GLU A 164 24.31 5.91 5.82
CA GLU A 164 25.01 5.67 7.08
C GLU A 164 24.44 4.51 7.91
N GLN A 165 23.12 4.33 7.87
CA GLN A 165 22.38 3.34 8.66
C GLN A 165 22.00 2.10 7.85
N THR A 166 22.61 1.91 6.67
CA THR A 166 22.49 0.68 5.88
C THR A 166 22.78 -0.58 6.70
N PRO A 167 23.85 -0.65 7.53
CA PRO A 167 24.11 -1.85 8.35
C PRO A 167 23.01 -2.13 9.39
N LEU A 168 22.39 -1.08 9.94
CA LEU A 168 21.30 -1.23 10.89
C LEU A 168 20.05 -1.81 10.22
N LEU A 169 19.64 -1.28 9.06
CA LEU A 169 18.50 -1.82 8.32
C LEU A 169 18.76 -3.25 7.86
N ALA A 170 19.97 -3.56 7.42
CA ALA A 170 20.36 -4.93 7.06
C ALA A 170 20.28 -5.89 8.26
N ASN A 171 20.70 -5.45 9.44
CA ASN A 171 20.56 -6.23 10.67
C ASN A 171 19.09 -6.46 11.05
N LEU A 172 18.24 -5.44 11.00
CA LEU A 172 16.80 -5.57 11.24
C LEU A 172 16.16 -6.57 10.27
N CYS A 173 16.49 -6.49 8.98
CA CYS A 173 16.05 -7.48 8.00
C CYS A 173 16.47 -8.90 8.42
N ARG A 174 17.75 -9.10 8.77
CA ARG A 174 18.28 -10.40 9.17
C ARG A 174 17.58 -10.96 10.41
N GLU A 175 17.32 -10.14 11.43
CA GLU A 175 16.61 -10.53 12.66
C GLU A 175 15.18 -11.03 12.38
N HIS A 176 14.56 -10.51 11.32
CA HIS A 176 13.22 -10.92 10.86
C HIS A 176 13.26 -11.98 9.74
N GLY A 177 14.42 -12.60 9.47
CA GLY A 177 14.57 -13.65 8.47
C GLY A 177 14.63 -13.17 7.02
N LEU A 178 14.71 -11.86 6.78
CA LEU A 178 14.96 -11.28 5.46
C LEU A 178 16.46 -11.26 5.17
N LEU A 179 16.92 -12.27 4.43
CA LEU A 179 18.32 -12.37 4.02
C LEU A 179 18.57 -11.49 2.78
N LEU A 180 19.32 -10.41 2.97
CA LEU A 180 19.72 -9.49 1.91
C LEU A 180 21.07 -9.89 1.29
N GLU A 181 21.35 -9.41 0.09
CA GLU A 181 22.66 -9.55 -0.55
C GLU A 181 23.69 -8.62 0.10
N GLU A 182 24.93 -9.12 0.29
CA GLU A 182 26.04 -8.35 0.80
C GLU A 182 27.03 -7.98 -0.33
N PRO A 183 27.51 -6.72 -0.43
CA PRO A 183 27.17 -5.60 0.44
C PRO A 183 25.74 -5.10 0.22
N CYS A 184 25.01 -4.87 1.31
CA CYS A 184 23.65 -4.34 1.25
C CYS A 184 23.65 -2.94 0.61
N GLN A 185 22.72 -2.73 -0.32
CA GLN A 185 22.45 -1.42 -0.91
C GLN A 185 20.95 -1.17 -0.90
N PHE A 186 20.53 -0.05 -0.32
CA PHE A 186 19.14 0.39 -0.36
C PHE A 186 19.00 1.60 -1.29
N PHE A 187 17.94 1.58 -2.09
CA PHE A 187 17.61 2.64 -3.03
C PHE A 187 16.38 3.38 -2.55
N ARG A 188 16.32 4.66 -2.85
CA ARG A 188 15.27 5.56 -2.38
C ARG A 188 14.26 5.88 -3.49
N GLN A 189 13.00 6.09 -3.14
CA GLN A 189 11.97 6.68 -4.00
C GLN A 189 11.81 5.99 -5.36
N LEU A 190 11.41 4.72 -5.37
CA LEU A 190 11.05 3.99 -6.59
C LEU A 190 9.68 4.50 -7.11
N PRO A 191 9.58 5.08 -8.31
CA PRO A 191 8.32 5.59 -8.82
C PRO A 191 7.29 4.49 -9.08
N VAL A 192 6.03 4.81 -8.79
CA VAL A 192 4.88 3.89 -8.90
C VAL A 192 3.74 4.47 -9.76
N GLY A 193 4.09 5.26 -10.76
CA GLY A 193 3.13 5.70 -11.77
C GLY A 193 2.79 4.55 -12.72
N LEU A 194 1.56 4.54 -13.22
CA LEU A 194 1.12 3.60 -14.25
C LEU A 194 0.48 4.41 -15.36
N PHE A 195 0.88 4.12 -16.60
CA PHE A 195 0.48 4.85 -17.78
C PHE A 195 0.09 3.86 -18.88
N GLU A 196 -0.97 4.17 -19.61
CA GLU A 196 -1.37 3.42 -20.79
C GLU A 196 -0.41 3.72 -21.94
N GLU A 197 0.25 2.69 -22.48
CA GLU A 197 1.23 2.69 -23.57
C GLU A 197 2.51 3.53 -23.36
N GLN A 198 2.38 4.81 -23.04
CA GLN A 198 3.47 5.79 -22.92
C GLN A 198 3.32 6.65 -21.68
N VAL A 199 4.43 7.21 -21.17
CA VAL A 199 4.41 8.07 -19.98
C VAL A 199 3.99 9.50 -20.37
N SER A 200 2.74 9.89 -20.08
CA SER A 200 2.26 11.28 -20.21
C SER A 200 1.16 11.61 -19.17
N GLU A 201 0.71 12.86 -19.10
CA GLU A 201 -0.44 13.22 -18.25
C GLU A 201 -1.73 12.60 -18.80
N GLU A 202 -1.85 12.56 -20.13
CA GLU A 202 -3.02 12.09 -20.86
C GLU A 202 -3.24 10.59 -20.73
N THR A 203 -2.18 9.81 -20.55
CA THR A 203 -2.26 8.35 -20.43
C THR A 203 -2.18 7.86 -18.99
N ARG A 204 -2.14 8.77 -18.02
CA ARG A 204 -1.93 8.45 -16.61
C ARG A 204 -3.11 7.70 -16.00
N VAL A 205 -2.86 6.46 -15.56
CA VAL A 205 -3.82 5.61 -14.87
C VAL A 205 -3.68 5.75 -13.35
N PHE A 206 -2.46 5.64 -12.82
CA PHE A 206 -2.17 5.88 -11.39
C PHE A 206 -1.45 7.22 -11.20
N THR A 207 -1.50 7.79 -9.99
CA THR A 207 -0.76 9.05 -9.75
C THR A 207 0.74 8.86 -10.01
N GLY A 208 1.33 9.84 -10.70
CA GLY A 208 2.77 9.90 -10.98
C GLY A 208 3.47 10.98 -10.15
N GLY A 209 4.70 11.32 -10.51
CA GLY A 209 5.46 12.39 -9.85
C GLY A 209 5.96 12.00 -8.47
N LYS A 210 5.44 12.63 -7.40
CA LYS A 210 5.86 12.42 -6.01
C LYS A 210 5.43 11.07 -5.41
N SER A 211 4.67 10.26 -6.15
CA SER A 211 4.32 8.92 -5.70
C SER A 211 5.48 7.94 -5.93
N ALA A 212 6.08 7.49 -4.85
CA ALA A 212 7.18 6.55 -4.87
C ALA A 212 7.15 5.66 -3.62
N ILE A 213 7.75 4.48 -3.71
CA ILE A 213 8.11 3.63 -2.57
C ILE A 213 9.34 4.24 -1.91
N ASP A 214 9.30 4.44 -0.59
CA ASP A 214 10.33 5.16 0.17
C ASP A 214 11.71 4.53 0.04
N LEU A 215 11.83 3.24 0.37
CA LEU A 215 13.07 2.46 0.21
C LEU A 215 12.81 1.12 -0.47
N TRP A 216 13.81 0.61 -1.17
CA TRP A 216 13.76 -0.72 -1.74
C TRP A 216 15.16 -1.30 -2.02
N THR A 217 15.22 -2.62 -2.20
CA THR A 217 16.41 -3.34 -2.64
C THR A 217 16.02 -4.65 -3.35
N THR A 218 17.01 -5.39 -3.83
CA THR A 218 16.87 -6.74 -4.39
C THR A 218 17.63 -7.73 -3.54
N ALA A 219 17.07 -8.93 -3.35
CA ALA A 219 17.73 -10.01 -2.63
C ALA A 219 17.43 -11.35 -3.33
N GLY A 220 18.33 -11.80 -4.19
CA GLY A 220 18.11 -12.94 -5.07
C GLY A 220 16.90 -12.72 -5.97
N GLU A 221 15.95 -13.66 -5.95
CA GLU A 221 14.68 -13.57 -6.70
C GLU A 221 13.61 -12.73 -5.98
N ASN A 222 13.97 -11.94 -4.96
CA ASN A 222 13.04 -11.10 -4.22
C ASN A 222 13.25 -9.61 -4.52
N ILE A 223 12.13 -8.89 -4.68
CA ILE A 223 12.12 -7.44 -4.52
C ILE A 223 11.75 -7.16 -3.07
N VAL A 224 12.55 -6.36 -2.36
CA VAL A 224 12.25 -5.95 -0.99
C VAL A 224 11.90 -4.47 -1.00
N LEU A 225 10.67 -4.13 -0.63
CA LEU A 225 10.20 -2.74 -0.51
C LEU A 225 9.98 -2.40 0.96
N PHE A 226 10.20 -1.14 1.32
CA PHE A 226 9.91 -0.61 2.64
C PHE A 226 9.03 0.62 2.52
N GLU A 227 7.90 0.58 3.21
CA GLU A 227 7.09 1.75 3.51
C GLU A 227 7.51 2.29 4.87
N LEU A 228 8.01 3.52 4.90
CA LEU A 228 8.61 4.11 6.08
C LEU A 228 7.63 5.07 6.74
N LYS A 229 7.43 4.92 8.05
CA LYS A 229 6.72 5.92 8.87
C LYS A 229 7.57 6.37 10.04
N ALA A 230 7.58 7.68 10.29
CA ALA A 230 8.31 8.29 11.40
C ALA A 230 7.38 9.20 12.19
N ASN A 231 7.16 8.89 13.47
CA ASN A 231 6.17 9.55 14.32
C ASN A 231 4.76 9.57 13.70
N ASN A 232 4.43 8.58 12.88
CA ASN A 232 3.17 8.50 12.18
C ASN A 232 2.56 7.10 12.35
N ARG A 233 1.55 7.01 13.21
CA ARG A 233 0.89 5.77 13.60
C ARG A 233 -0.46 5.58 12.92
N LYS A 234 -0.67 6.13 11.72
CA LYS A 234 -1.93 5.94 10.98
C LYS A 234 -2.06 4.52 10.47
N VAL A 235 -3.30 4.04 10.30
CA VAL A 235 -3.53 2.67 9.80
C VAL A 235 -3.28 2.56 8.30
N GLY A 236 -3.24 3.69 7.60
CA GLY A 236 -3.04 3.75 6.14
C GLY A 236 -1.75 3.15 5.63
N ILE A 237 -0.74 2.92 6.48
CA ILE A 237 0.47 2.18 6.11
C ILE A 237 0.13 0.78 5.55
N LEU A 238 -0.92 0.12 6.05
CA LEU A 238 -1.37 -1.17 5.54
C LEU A 238 -1.85 -1.06 4.09
N SER A 239 -2.67 -0.04 3.79
CA SER A 239 -3.17 0.20 2.43
C SER A 239 -2.06 0.57 1.46
N GLU A 240 -1.06 1.34 1.91
CA GLU A 240 0.09 1.71 1.07
C GLU A 240 0.98 0.53 0.73
N VAL A 241 1.41 -0.21 1.76
CA VAL A 241 2.33 -1.34 1.58
C VAL A 241 1.69 -2.43 0.70
N MET A 242 0.37 -2.65 0.84
CA MET A 242 -0.38 -3.56 -0.02
C MET A 242 -0.50 -3.06 -1.46
N PHE A 243 -0.75 -1.76 -1.66
CA PHE A 243 -0.79 -1.18 -3.00
C PHE A 243 0.57 -1.33 -3.70
N TYR A 244 1.67 -0.98 -3.02
CA TYR A 244 3.01 -1.09 -3.59
C TYR A 244 3.41 -2.55 -3.86
N ALA A 245 3.09 -3.48 -2.95
CA ALA A 245 3.41 -4.88 -3.14
C ALA A 245 2.68 -5.50 -4.34
N ASN A 246 1.39 -5.21 -4.48
CA ASN A 246 0.60 -5.62 -5.64
C ASN A 246 1.13 -4.97 -6.93
N TYR A 247 1.42 -3.67 -6.89
CA TYR A 247 1.97 -2.96 -8.05
C TYR A 247 3.27 -3.58 -8.54
N LEU A 248 4.23 -3.86 -7.64
CA LEU A 248 5.49 -4.51 -8.02
C LEU A 248 5.28 -5.94 -8.52
N THR A 249 4.32 -6.67 -7.95
CA THR A 249 3.97 -8.02 -8.40
C THR A 249 3.50 -8.00 -9.86
N ASP A 250 2.53 -7.16 -10.18
CA ASP A 250 2.00 -7.10 -11.54
C ASP A 250 3.04 -6.54 -12.53
N MET A 251 3.83 -5.55 -12.11
CA MET A 251 4.83 -4.89 -12.94
C MET A 251 6.08 -5.76 -13.20
N PHE A 252 6.61 -6.46 -12.20
CA PHE A 252 7.93 -7.09 -12.29
C PHE A 252 7.94 -8.62 -12.15
N LEU A 253 6.88 -9.24 -11.63
CA LEU A 253 6.83 -10.71 -11.45
C LEU A 253 5.98 -11.38 -12.53
N VAL A 254 4.77 -10.86 -12.78
CA VAL A 254 3.81 -11.49 -13.72
C VAL A 254 4.03 -11.01 -15.16
N GLN A 255 4.45 -9.75 -15.36
CA GLN A 255 4.87 -9.15 -16.65
C GLN A 255 3.99 -9.51 -17.86
N ASN A 256 2.66 -9.48 -17.70
CA ASN A 256 1.74 -9.71 -18.83
C ASN A 256 1.28 -8.38 -19.45
N THR A 257 0.43 -7.64 -18.73
CA THR A 257 -0.15 -6.37 -19.19
C THR A 257 0.67 -5.15 -18.75
N PHE A 258 1.38 -5.28 -17.63
CA PHE A 258 2.25 -4.23 -17.07
C PHE A 258 3.68 -4.51 -17.50
N ILE A 259 4.25 -3.58 -18.25
CA ILE A 259 5.56 -3.74 -18.90
C ILE A 259 6.51 -2.68 -18.34
N PRO A 260 7.56 -3.09 -17.61
CA PRO A 260 8.57 -2.15 -17.13
C PRO A 260 9.19 -1.36 -18.27
N GLN A 261 9.23 -0.04 -18.14
CA GLN A 261 9.96 0.80 -19.07
C GLN A 261 11.45 0.49 -18.99
N LYS A 262 12.10 0.45 -20.16
CA LYS A 262 13.56 0.46 -20.25
C LYS A 262 14.07 1.87 -19.99
N LEU A 263 15.31 1.98 -19.54
CA LEU A 263 16.00 3.26 -19.45
C LEU A 263 16.05 3.90 -20.86
N PRO A 264 15.71 5.20 -21.00
CA PRO A 264 15.87 5.90 -22.27
C PRO A 264 17.32 5.84 -22.76
N ALA A 265 17.51 5.74 -24.08
CA ALA A 265 18.83 5.69 -24.68
C ALA A 265 19.71 6.88 -24.24
N GLY A 266 20.96 6.59 -23.84
CA GLY A 266 21.91 7.60 -23.38
C GLY A 266 21.70 8.09 -21.94
N LYS A 267 20.68 7.61 -21.22
CA LYS A 267 20.52 7.91 -19.79
C LYS A 267 21.17 6.85 -18.90
N LYS A 268 21.86 7.31 -17.86
CA LYS A 268 22.39 6.44 -16.81
C LYS A 268 21.25 5.99 -15.89
N PRO A 269 21.26 4.74 -15.41
CA PRO A 269 20.37 4.34 -14.33
C PRO A 269 20.59 5.22 -13.10
N CYS A 270 19.50 5.52 -12.40
CA CYS A 270 19.55 6.15 -11.09
C CYS A 270 18.59 5.41 -10.16
N ARG A 271 18.81 5.57 -8.84
CA ARG A 271 18.01 4.94 -7.79
C ARG A 271 17.90 3.41 -7.94
N GLY A 272 18.91 2.74 -8.52
CA GLY A 272 18.98 1.28 -8.66
C GLY A 272 18.05 0.64 -9.69
N TYR A 273 17.31 1.42 -10.47
CA TYR A 273 16.23 0.91 -11.34
C TYR A 273 16.66 -0.16 -12.35
N ASP A 274 17.91 -0.14 -12.81
CA ASP A 274 18.49 -1.16 -13.69
C ASP A 274 18.43 -2.57 -13.09
N ARG A 275 18.47 -2.70 -11.76
CA ARG A 275 18.34 -4.00 -11.08
C ARG A 275 16.98 -4.64 -11.30
N LEU A 276 15.91 -3.85 -11.44
CA LEU A 276 14.55 -4.37 -11.62
C LEU A 276 14.26 -4.90 -13.03
N VAL A 277 14.94 -4.34 -14.04
CA VAL A 277 14.73 -4.72 -15.45
C VAL A 277 15.72 -5.76 -15.97
N SER A 278 16.72 -6.11 -15.15
CA SER A 278 17.77 -7.08 -15.50
C SER A 278 17.59 -8.46 -14.85
N HIS A 279 16.64 -8.60 -13.93
CA HIS A 279 16.45 -9.81 -13.13
C HIS A 279 15.02 -10.34 -13.24
N PHE A 280 14.89 -11.64 -13.00
CA PHE A 280 13.61 -12.30 -12.80
C PHE A 280 13.32 -12.39 -11.30
N PHE A 281 12.12 -11.98 -10.90
CA PHE A 281 11.69 -12.02 -9.50
C PHE A 281 10.52 -12.99 -9.32
N ARG A 282 10.47 -13.62 -8.15
CA ARG A 282 9.39 -14.55 -7.77
C ARG A 282 8.56 -14.06 -6.60
N ARG A 283 9.08 -13.12 -5.82
CA ARG A 283 8.43 -12.67 -4.59
C ARG A 283 8.68 -11.20 -4.33
N VAL A 284 7.69 -10.56 -3.72
CA VAL A 284 7.80 -9.22 -3.15
C VAL A 284 7.77 -9.34 -1.63
N CYS A 285 8.84 -8.92 -0.96
CA CYS A 285 8.90 -8.78 0.48
C CYS A 285 8.55 -7.32 0.85
N ALA A 286 7.40 -7.12 1.47
CA ALA A 286 6.84 -5.80 1.73
C ALA A 286 6.92 -5.46 3.21
N VAL A 287 7.77 -4.49 3.54
CA VAL A 287 8.15 -4.16 4.91
C VAL A 287 7.47 -2.87 5.35
N MET A 288 6.79 -2.91 6.49
CA MET A 288 6.43 -1.72 7.24
C MET A 288 7.61 -1.36 8.15
N LEU A 289 8.34 -0.30 7.82
CA LEU A 289 9.51 0.16 8.57
C LEU A 289 9.12 1.35 9.45
N THR A 290 8.94 1.13 10.75
CA THR A 290 8.32 2.15 11.62
C THR A 290 9.02 2.32 12.96
N ASP A 291 8.86 3.49 13.60
CA ASP A 291 9.19 3.69 15.02
C ASP A 291 8.02 3.30 15.95
N GLY A 292 6.87 2.97 15.37
CA GLY A 292 5.74 2.35 16.02
C GLY A 292 4.51 2.34 15.10
N LEU A 293 3.73 1.27 15.18
CA LEU A 293 2.49 1.14 14.43
C LEU A 293 1.29 1.71 15.19
N HIS A 294 0.18 1.89 14.48
CA HIS A 294 -1.13 2.05 15.12
C HIS A 294 -1.37 0.87 16.06
N SER A 295 -1.91 1.10 17.25
CA SER A 295 -2.09 0.06 18.27
C SER A 295 -3.08 -1.04 17.90
N LEU A 296 -3.92 -0.83 16.88
CA LEU A 296 -4.78 -1.87 16.32
C LEU A 296 -4.05 -2.78 15.31
N ILE A 297 -2.87 -2.39 14.81
CA ILE A 297 -2.07 -3.24 13.95
C ILE A 297 -1.26 -4.18 14.86
N THR A 298 -1.85 -5.33 15.16
CA THR A 298 -1.26 -6.36 16.01
C THR A 298 -0.63 -7.47 15.15
N PRO A 299 0.11 -8.42 15.75
CA PRO A 299 0.62 -9.57 15.02
C PRO A 299 -0.47 -10.38 14.30
N GLU A 300 -1.69 -10.46 14.84
CA GLU A 300 -2.83 -11.14 14.23
C GLU A 300 -3.23 -10.48 12.89
N VAL A 301 -3.16 -9.15 12.80
CA VAL A 301 -3.40 -8.42 11.55
C VAL A 301 -2.32 -8.76 10.52
N LEU A 302 -1.06 -8.82 10.93
CA LEU A 302 0.04 -9.20 10.05
C LEU A 302 -0.07 -10.67 9.58
N GLN A 303 -0.55 -11.56 10.45
CA GLN A 303 -0.86 -12.95 10.08
C GLN A 303 -1.98 -13.00 9.05
N GLU A 304 -3.04 -12.21 9.24
CA GLU A 304 -4.15 -12.12 8.27
C GLU A 304 -3.66 -11.64 6.91
N MET A 305 -2.84 -10.58 6.86
CA MET A 305 -2.23 -10.09 5.62
C MET A 305 -1.43 -11.16 4.88
N ASN A 306 -0.80 -12.09 5.60
CA ASN A 306 0.04 -13.15 5.04
C ASN A 306 -0.71 -14.45 4.73
N ARG A 307 -1.97 -14.62 5.16
CA ARG A 307 -2.71 -15.90 5.03
C ARG A 307 -2.88 -16.34 3.56
N ASN A 308 -3.12 -15.39 2.65
CA ASN A 308 -3.35 -15.64 1.21
C ASN A 308 -2.57 -14.65 0.33
N ALA A 309 -1.37 -14.25 0.75
CA ALA A 309 -0.60 -13.19 0.09
C ALA A 309 0.05 -13.60 -1.26
N GLY A 310 -0.04 -14.88 -1.66
CA GLY A 310 0.51 -15.37 -2.92
C GLY A 310 2.03 -15.13 -3.02
N PRO A 311 2.52 -14.37 -4.02
CA PRO A 311 3.93 -14.03 -4.15
C PRO A 311 4.36 -12.86 -3.24
N ILE A 312 3.49 -12.33 -2.39
CA ILE A 312 3.81 -11.24 -1.47
C ILE A 312 4.03 -11.81 -0.06
N GLN A 313 4.98 -11.26 0.68
CA GLN A 313 5.17 -11.52 2.10
C GLN A 313 5.32 -10.20 2.85
N PHE A 314 4.50 -9.97 3.87
CA PHE A 314 4.50 -8.75 4.67
C PHE A 314 5.31 -8.92 5.96
N TYR A 315 6.03 -7.86 6.34
CA TYR A 315 6.86 -7.80 7.55
C TYR A 315 6.60 -6.51 8.34
N ASP A 316 6.68 -6.61 9.67
CA ASP A 316 6.74 -5.46 10.60
C ASP A 316 8.17 -5.37 11.15
N LEU A 317 8.92 -4.35 10.72
CA LEU A 317 10.27 -4.05 11.20
C LEU A 317 10.24 -2.72 11.96
N ARG A 318 10.73 -2.75 13.19
CA ARG A 318 10.70 -1.57 14.08
C ARG A 318 12.09 -1.05 14.34
N TYR A 319 12.32 0.23 14.05
CA TYR A 319 13.56 0.92 14.37
C TYR A 319 13.39 1.80 15.60
N VAL A 320 14.49 2.03 16.33
CA VAL A 320 14.51 2.98 17.44
C VAL A 320 14.96 4.33 16.90
N GLN A 321 14.15 5.38 17.07
CA GLN A 321 14.42 6.73 16.58
C GLN A 321 15.69 7.39 17.17
N LYS A 322 16.40 6.74 18.10
CA LYS A 322 17.77 7.12 18.50
C LYS A 322 18.81 6.88 17.39
N LEU A 323 18.41 6.97 16.13
CA LEU A 323 19.33 7.19 15.03
C LEU A 323 19.98 8.53 15.34
N GLN A 324 21.28 8.52 15.61
CA GLN A 324 22.03 9.75 15.82
C GLN A 324 21.95 10.53 14.50
N LEU A 325 21.02 11.47 14.40
CA LEU A 325 21.15 12.62 13.53
C LEU A 325 22.41 13.31 14.06
N SER A 326 23.56 13.00 13.48
CA SER A 326 24.83 13.59 13.89
C SER A 326 24.64 15.10 13.90
N GLU A 327 24.72 15.70 15.10
CA GLU A 327 24.82 17.14 15.23
C GLU A 327 25.97 17.59 14.33
N GLY A 328 25.64 18.40 13.34
CA GLY A 328 26.59 18.86 12.35
C GLY A 328 27.78 19.54 13.03
N HIS A 329 28.97 19.29 12.51
CA HIS A 329 30.10 20.17 12.75
C HIS A 329 30.64 20.70 11.40
N PRO A 330 30.93 22.03 11.34
CA PRO A 330 31.44 22.72 10.17
C PRO A 330 32.85 22.29 9.75
#